data_AF-A0A9E3U808-F1
#
_entry.id   AF-A0A9E3U808-F1
#
_cell.length_a   1.000
_cell.length_b   1.000
_cell.length_c   1.000
_cell.angle_alpha   90.00
_cell.angle_beta   90.00
_cell.angle_gamma   90.00
#
_symmetry.space_group_name_H-M   'P 1'
#
loop_
_entity.id
_entity.type
_entity.pdbx_description
1 polymer ?
#
loop_
_entity_poly.entity_id
_entity_poly.type
_entity_poly.pdbx_seq_one_letter_code
_entity_poly.pdbx_strand_id
1 'polypeptide(L)'
;MPLDEATRRFAFLLQRDLRGFAERRSEQALRGEEVKFDSVSRIATTETLRGVVVERLYGEILATYAADDRIFRWAWAGRAPSASPTHGDVVFREGQARGVPQLAMSVVGDLDEDDAATLAKLGALAARATDVHERRVGGELQFIGLFERSRPSASVEPPASKYSVPPPAPEKRESAPPGAARTRPSQRPEHRADTQPPPRAYRSIPPIKELFEPRGSGSRPPPATISTPPPGTKLREPAREIFLPVATAALAALTRLANGYKQGLFVVTLDRDRSADKRRIVVQLVVVDAAGNLRALDPAADLIDAAAAMIEADRRDGNGPWRKLSARITPKPDGGATLNVDVL
;
A
#
# COMPACT_ATOMS: atom_id res chain seq x y z
N MET A 1 8.16 -4.49 10.00
CA MET A 1 9.05 -3.58 9.29
C MET A 1 8.93 -2.25 10.01
N PRO A 2 9.93 -1.89 10.81
CA PRO A 2 9.98 -0.55 11.36
C PRO A 2 10.06 0.48 10.23
N LEU A 3 9.87 1.76 10.53
CA LEU A 3 10.12 2.83 9.57
C LEU A 3 11.48 2.66 8.88
N ASP A 4 11.49 2.76 7.55
CA ASP A 4 12.71 2.59 6.78
C ASP A 4 13.70 3.73 7.06
N GLU A 5 14.95 3.57 6.63
CA GLU A 5 15.98 4.59 6.91
C GLU A 5 15.64 5.94 6.28
N ALA A 6 15.10 5.96 5.06
CA ALA A 6 14.70 7.19 4.38
C ALA A 6 13.61 7.93 5.16
N THR A 7 12.61 7.20 5.66
CA THR A 7 11.50 7.72 6.44
C THR A 7 11.94 8.20 7.80
N ARG A 8 12.85 7.49 8.47
CA ARG A 8 13.46 7.96 9.73
C ARG A 8 14.27 9.24 9.56
N ARG A 9 15.06 9.34 8.48
CA ARG A 9 15.77 10.59 8.15
C ARG A 9 14.80 11.72 7.86
N PHE A 10 13.70 11.44 7.16
CA PHE A 10 12.66 12.42 6.89
C PHE A 10 11.96 12.89 8.16
N ALA A 11 11.64 11.97 9.08
CA ALA A 11 11.14 12.28 10.42
C ALA A 11 12.08 13.16 11.22
N PHE A 12 13.39 12.87 11.17
CA PHE A 12 14.38 13.70 11.83
C PHE A 12 14.39 15.14 11.29
N LEU A 13 14.32 15.31 9.97
CA LEU A 13 14.24 16.64 9.34
C LEU A 13 12.99 17.42 9.74
N LEU A 14 11.87 16.72 9.95
CA LEU A 14 10.59 17.31 10.35
C LEU A 14 10.31 17.23 11.86
N GLN A 15 11.31 16.93 12.68
CA GLN A 15 11.09 16.68 14.11
C GLN A 15 10.44 17.87 14.82
N ARG A 16 10.81 19.10 14.44
CA ARG A 16 10.21 20.32 15.00
C ARG A 16 8.72 20.41 14.67
N ASP A 17 8.34 20.11 13.44
CA ASP A 17 6.96 20.22 12.98
C ASP A 17 6.09 19.09 13.54
N LEU A 18 6.65 17.87 13.65
CA LEU A 18 6.02 16.75 14.35
C LEU A 18 5.77 17.06 15.83
N ARG A 19 6.74 17.70 16.50
CA ARG A 19 6.56 18.18 17.87
C ARG A 19 5.44 19.23 17.94
N GLY A 20 5.37 20.12 16.96
CA GLY A 20 4.30 21.11 16.86
C GLY A 20 2.89 20.50 16.78
N PHE A 21 2.70 19.35 16.13
CA PHE A 21 1.44 18.60 16.18
C PHE A 21 1.13 18.11 17.61
N ALA A 22 2.10 17.50 18.28
CA ALA A 22 1.93 16.99 19.62
C ALA A 22 1.65 18.09 20.65
N GLU A 23 2.37 19.22 20.56
CA GLU A 23 2.19 20.40 21.42
C GLU A 23 0.80 21.00 21.24
N ARG A 24 0.34 21.24 20.00
CA ARG A 24 -1.01 21.75 19.74
C ARG A 24 -2.09 20.85 20.32
N ARG A 25 -1.94 19.54 20.15
CA ARG A 25 -2.91 18.57 20.68
C ARG A 25 -2.95 18.56 22.21
N SER A 26 -1.78 18.68 22.84
CA SER A 26 -1.65 18.82 24.30
C SER A 26 -2.31 20.12 24.79
N GLU A 27 -2.08 21.24 24.11
CA GLU A 27 -2.69 22.54 24.44
C GLU A 27 -4.21 22.54 24.27
N GLN A 28 -4.72 21.89 23.22
CA GLN A 28 -6.17 21.71 23.03
C GLN A 28 -6.76 20.86 24.16
N ALA A 29 -6.12 19.74 24.50
CA ALA A 29 -6.56 18.88 25.60
C ALA A 29 -6.57 19.62 26.95
N LEU A 30 -5.55 20.44 27.23
CA LEU A 30 -5.48 21.29 28.43
C LEU A 30 -6.60 22.33 28.50
N ARG A 31 -7.05 22.84 27.33
CA ARG A 31 -8.20 23.75 27.23
C ARG A 31 -9.56 23.04 27.26
N GLY A 32 -9.58 21.71 27.29
CA GLY A 32 -10.79 20.92 27.16
C GLY A 32 -11.44 21.06 25.78
N GLU A 33 -10.61 21.28 24.75
CA GLU A 33 -11.06 21.31 23.36
C GLU A 33 -11.04 19.88 22.79
N GLU A 34 -12.12 19.49 22.12
CA GLU A 34 -12.29 18.20 21.48
C GLU A 34 -12.50 18.37 19.97
N VAL A 35 -11.79 17.58 19.17
CA VAL A 35 -11.97 17.56 17.71
C VAL A 35 -13.03 16.52 17.35
N LYS A 36 -14.14 16.97 16.77
CA LYS A 36 -15.20 16.12 16.20
C LYS A 36 -15.10 16.11 14.69
N PHE A 37 -15.04 14.92 14.10
CA PHE A 37 -14.99 14.75 12.64
C PHE A 37 -16.28 14.16 12.10
N ASP A 38 -16.96 14.91 11.23
CA ASP A 38 -18.09 14.41 10.45
C ASP A 38 -17.61 13.89 9.09
N SER A 39 -17.70 12.58 8.89
CA SER A 39 -17.29 11.93 7.65
C SER A 39 -18.17 12.26 6.44
N VAL A 40 -19.42 12.70 6.65
CA VAL A 40 -20.35 13.04 5.57
C VAL A 40 -19.99 14.39 4.98
N SER A 41 -19.90 15.43 5.82
CA SER A 41 -19.48 16.77 5.38
C SER A 41 -17.97 16.92 5.18
N ARG A 42 -17.17 15.98 5.72
CA ARG A 42 -15.70 16.06 5.78
C ARG A 42 -15.22 17.31 6.50
N ILE A 43 -15.94 17.73 7.53
CA ILE A 43 -15.56 18.85 8.38
C ILE A 43 -15.13 18.31 9.75
N ALA A 44 -13.97 18.76 10.20
CA ALA A 44 -13.52 18.62 11.58
C ALA A 44 -13.80 19.92 12.32
N THR A 45 -14.52 19.84 13.43
CA THR A 45 -14.83 20.96 14.31
C THR A 45 -14.13 20.76 15.64
N THR A 46 -13.33 21.74 16.04
CA THR A 46 -12.75 21.80 17.38
C THR A 46 -13.74 22.53 18.29
N GLU A 47 -14.25 21.86 19.31
CA GLU A 47 -15.25 22.39 20.23
C GLU A 47 -14.71 22.43 21.65
N THR A 48 -14.98 23.51 22.38
CA THR A 48 -14.75 23.54 23.83
C THR A 48 -15.71 22.60 24.57
N LEU A 49 -15.42 22.26 25.82
CA LEU A 49 -16.34 21.54 26.71
C LEU A 49 -17.75 22.15 26.81
N ARG A 50 -17.91 23.44 26.51
CA ARG A 50 -19.20 24.15 26.52
C ARG A 50 -19.96 24.06 25.18
N GLY A 51 -19.43 23.31 24.21
CA GLY A 51 -20.01 23.16 22.87
C GLY A 51 -19.77 24.37 21.93
N VAL A 52 -18.90 25.31 22.31
CA VAL A 52 -18.53 26.43 21.45
C VAL A 52 -17.50 25.95 20.42
N VAL A 53 -17.81 26.11 19.14
CA VAL A 53 -16.89 25.81 18.03
C VAL A 53 -15.80 26.87 17.96
N VAL A 54 -14.55 26.43 18.12
CA VAL A 54 -13.34 27.27 18.07
C VAL A 54 -12.75 27.31 16.66
N GLU A 55 -12.78 26.18 15.96
CA GLU A 55 -12.15 26.04 14.66
C GLU A 55 -12.94 25.06 13.77
N ARG A 56 -12.89 25.28 12.45
CA ARG A 56 -13.40 24.35 11.44
C ARG A 56 -12.35 24.13 10.37
N LEU A 57 -11.98 22.87 10.16
CA LEU A 57 -11.04 22.45 9.14
C LEU A 57 -11.68 21.40 8.24
N TYR A 58 -11.20 21.30 7.00
CA TYR A 58 -11.55 20.20 6.11
C TYR A 58 -10.78 18.95 6.54
N GLY A 59 -11.48 17.86 6.81
CA GLY A 59 -10.90 16.58 7.18
C GLY A 59 -10.86 15.62 5.99
N GLU A 60 -9.69 15.09 5.68
CA GLU A 60 -9.51 14.06 4.65
C GLU A 60 -8.84 12.84 5.26
N ILE A 61 -9.40 11.64 5.04
CA ILE A 61 -8.73 10.41 5.44
C ILE A 61 -7.47 10.29 4.59
N LEU A 62 -6.31 10.34 5.24
CA LEU A 62 -5.01 10.18 4.58
C LEU A 62 -4.60 8.71 4.57
N ALA A 63 -4.89 7.98 5.65
CA ALA A 63 -4.53 6.58 5.76
C ALA A 63 -5.42 5.81 6.73
N THR A 64 -5.32 4.49 6.66
CA THR A 64 -5.95 3.55 7.57
C THR A 64 -4.94 2.50 7.98
N TYR A 65 -4.93 2.15 9.26
CA TYR A 65 -4.05 1.15 9.84
C TYR A 65 -4.89 0.04 10.48
N ALA A 66 -4.72 -1.18 9.97
CA ALA A 66 -5.30 -2.38 10.53
C ALA A 66 -4.31 -2.95 11.56
N ALA A 67 -4.63 -2.77 12.85
CA ALA A 67 -3.72 -3.12 13.94
C ALA A 67 -3.45 -4.63 14.01
N ASP A 68 -4.47 -5.45 13.77
CA ASP A 68 -4.37 -6.92 13.79
C ASP A 68 -3.40 -7.44 12.71
N ASP A 69 -3.46 -6.85 11.52
CA ASP A 69 -2.61 -7.22 10.38
C ASP A 69 -1.30 -6.45 10.34
N ARG A 70 -1.14 -5.42 11.18
CA ARG A 70 -0.03 -4.46 11.16
C ARG A 70 0.15 -3.80 9.79
N ILE A 71 -0.95 -3.55 9.07
CA ILE A 71 -0.94 -3.01 7.72
C ILE A 71 -1.39 -1.56 7.74
N PHE A 72 -0.54 -0.69 7.23
CA PHE A 72 -0.85 0.70 6.93
C PHE A 72 -1.16 0.88 5.45
N ARG A 73 -2.28 1.53 5.14
CA ARG A 73 -2.72 1.80 3.77
C ARG A 73 -2.99 3.27 3.59
N TRP A 74 -2.39 3.86 2.56
CA TRP A 74 -2.72 5.23 2.16
C TRP A 74 -4.06 5.29 1.43
N ALA A 75 -4.83 6.35 1.68
CA ALA A 75 -6.12 6.56 1.04
C ALA A 75 -6.02 6.91 -0.45
N TRP A 76 -4.87 7.44 -0.90
CA TRP A 76 -4.60 7.64 -2.33
C TRP A 76 -4.42 6.32 -3.09
N ALA A 77 -4.09 5.23 -2.38
CA ALA A 77 -3.85 3.93 -2.99
C ALA A 77 -5.16 3.27 -3.47
N GLY A 78 -5.30 3.15 -4.79
CA GLY A 78 -6.48 2.59 -5.45
C GLY A 78 -7.52 3.64 -5.83
N ARG A 79 -7.10 4.89 -6.06
CA ARG A 79 -7.95 5.91 -6.67
C ARG A 79 -7.88 5.83 -8.20
N ALA A 80 -8.99 6.09 -8.86
CA ALA A 80 -9.04 6.15 -10.32
C ALA A 80 -8.17 7.32 -10.84
N PRO A 81 -7.48 7.17 -11.99
CA PRO A 81 -6.67 8.25 -12.57
C PRO A 81 -7.46 9.53 -12.89
N SER A 82 -8.78 9.41 -13.10
CA SER A 82 -9.70 10.52 -13.35
C SER A 82 -10.31 11.12 -12.09
N ALA A 83 -9.97 10.59 -10.90
CA ALA A 83 -10.50 11.10 -9.65
C ALA A 83 -9.95 12.50 -9.37
N SER A 84 -10.76 13.33 -8.69
CA SER A 84 -10.32 14.68 -8.31
C SER A 84 -9.05 14.62 -7.43
N PRO A 85 -8.08 15.54 -7.59
CA PRO A 85 -6.89 15.56 -6.75
C PRO A 85 -7.25 15.68 -5.26
N THR A 86 -6.56 14.91 -4.42
CA THR A 86 -6.71 14.96 -2.96
C THR A 86 -5.38 15.24 -2.28
N HIS A 87 -5.42 15.54 -0.98
CA HIS A 87 -4.21 15.76 -0.20
C HIS A 87 -3.34 14.50 -0.13
N GLY A 88 -3.96 13.31 -0.15
CA GLY A 88 -3.25 12.05 -0.34
C GLY A 88 -2.35 12.02 -1.60
N ASP A 89 -2.78 12.60 -2.72
CA ASP A 89 -1.96 12.65 -3.94
C ASP A 89 -0.73 13.57 -3.77
N VAL A 90 -0.78 14.55 -2.86
CA VAL A 90 0.38 15.36 -2.47
C VAL A 90 1.37 14.52 -1.68
N VAL A 91 0.89 13.67 -0.75
CA VAL A 91 1.74 12.74 0.01
C VAL A 91 2.56 11.86 -0.92
N PHE A 92 1.90 11.23 -1.89
CA PHE A 92 2.57 10.38 -2.88
C PHE A 92 3.64 11.14 -3.66
N ARG A 93 3.30 12.34 -4.18
CA ARG A 93 4.24 13.16 -4.96
C ARG A 93 5.44 13.63 -4.14
N GLU A 94 5.22 14.08 -2.91
CA GLU A 94 6.31 14.47 -2.00
C GLU A 94 7.18 13.28 -1.62
N GLY A 95 6.58 12.10 -1.40
CA GLY A 95 7.30 10.86 -1.17
C GLY A 95 8.24 10.50 -2.32
N GLN A 96 7.76 10.60 -3.56
CA GLN A 96 8.57 10.41 -4.77
C GLN A 96 9.69 11.47 -4.87
N ALA A 97 9.33 12.75 -4.74
CA ALA A 97 10.27 13.87 -4.89
C ALA A 97 11.41 13.84 -3.86
N ARG A 98 11.13 13.36 -2.65
CA ARG A 98 12.09 13.30 -1.54
C ARG A 98 12.77 11.95 -1.39
N GLY A 99 12.43 10.96 -2.23
CA GLY A 99 12.96 9.61 -2.12
C GLY A 99 12.61 8.91 -0.82
N VAL A 100 11.36 9.08 -0.35
CA VAL A 100 10.81 8.42 0.85
C VAL A 100 9.81 7.34 0.42
N PRO A 101 10.23 6.08 0.26
CA PRO A 101 9.40 5.04 -0.35
C PRO A 101 8.10 4.79 0.41
N GLN A 102 8.11 4.76 1.75
CA GLN A 102 6.91 4.48 2.55
C GLN A 102 5.78 5.52 2.36
N LEU A 103 6.08 6.75 1.92
CA LEU A 103 5.06 7.75 1.55
C LEU A 103 4.51 7.53 0.13
N ALA A 104 5.29 6.90 -0.73
CA ALA A 104 4.95 6.65 -2.14
C ALA A 104 4.49 5.21 -2.43
N MET A 105 4.59 4.31 -1.45
CA MET A 105 4.07 2.95 -1.52
C MET A 105 2.60 2.94 -1.14
N SER A 106 1.79 2.15 -1.84
CA SER A 106 0.35 2.05 -1.57
C SER A 106 0.02 1.49 -0.19
N VAL A 107 0.83 0.53 0.25
CA VAL A 107 0.65 -0.26 1.48
C VAL A 107 2.02 -0.46 2.12
N VAL A 108 2.09 -0.29 3.42
CA VAL A 108 3.27 -0.55 4.25
C VAL A 108 2.90 -1.56 5.32
N GLY A 109 3.59 -2.69 5.36
CA GLY A 109 3.31 -3.78 6.29
C GLY A 109 4.20 -3.76 7.52
N ASP A 110 3.75 -4.51 8.53
CA ASP A 110 4.46 -4.83 9.75
C ASP A 110 4.89 -3.60 10.59
N LEU A 111 4.14 -2.50 10.50
CA LEU A 111 4.31 -1.34 11.37
C LEU A 111 3.67 -1.64 12.73
N ASP A 112 4.15 -1.03 13.81
CA ASP A 112 3.33 -0.90 15.02
C ASP A 112 2.47 0.37 14.93
N GLU A 113 1.63 0.58 15.95
CA GLU A 113 0.70 1.71 15.98
C GLU A 113 1.44 3.06 16.04
N ASP A 114 2.57 3.13 16.75
CA ASP A 114 3.39 4.33 16.89
C ASP A 114 4.11 4.70 15.58
N ASP A 115 4.67 3.70 14.89
CA ASP A 115 5.26 3.86 13.56
C ASP A 115 4.22 4.25 12.52
N ALA A 116 3.03 3.63 12.56
CA ALA A 116 1.90 4.00 11.71
C ALA A 116 1.45 5.45 11.94
N ALA A 117 1.33 5.87 13.21
CA ALA A 117 0.98 7.24 13.56
C ALA A 117 2.06 8.24 13.11
N THR A 118 3.33 7.89 13.29
CA THR A 118 4.47 8.70 12.82
C THR A 118 4.43 8.85 11.31
N LEU A 119 4.24 7.75 10.57
CA LEU A 119 4.15 7.76 9.11
C LEU A 119 2.97 8.61 8.62
N ALA A 120 1.78 8.48 9.24
CA ALA A 120 0.63 9.31 8.92
C ALA A 120 0.88 10.81 9.15
N LYS A 121 1.52 11.17 10.27
CA LYS A 121 1.88 12.57 10.59
C LYS A 121 2.88 13.13 9.58
N LEU A 122 3.86 12.35 9.14
CA LEU A 122 4.78 12.75 8.07
C LEU A 122 4.05 13.00 6.75
N GLY A 123 3.12 12.12 6.38
CA GLY A 123 2.29 12.32 5.19
C GLY A 123 1.44 13.57 5.31
N ALA A 124 0.81 13.80 6.46
CA ALA A 124 0.03 15.00 6.71
C ALA A 124 0.86 16.28 6.59
N LEU A 125 2.08 16.31 7.17
CA LEU A 125 3.01 17.42 7.02
C LEU A 125 3.44 17.64 5.56
N ALA A 126 3.75 16.57 4.82
CA ALA A 126 4.06 16.65 3.40
C ALA A 126 2.90 17.25 2.59
N ALA A 127 1.66 16.90 2.95
CA ALA A 127 0.45 17.46 2.37
C ALA A 127 0.04 18.83 2.95
N ARG A 128 0.82 19.41 3.87
CA ARG A 128 0.56 20.69 4.55
C ARG A 128 -0.73 20.71 5.37
N ALA A 129 -1.05 19.60 6.03
CA ALA A 129 -2.10 19.56 7.02
C ALA A 129 -1.74 20.44 8.23
N THR A 130 -2.75 21.09 8.80
CA THR A 130 -2.67 21.83 10.06
C THR A 130 -2.49 20.88 11.24
N ASP A 131 -3.14 19.72 11.20
CA ASP A 131 -3.07 18.68 12.24
C ASP A 131 -3.53 17.31 11.70
N VAL A 132 -3.44 16.26 12.53
CA VAL A 132 -3.98 14.92 12.27
C VAL A 132 -4.95 14.53 13.38
N HIS A 133 -6.16 14.13 13.00
CA HIS A 133 -7.13 13.50 13.88
C HIS A 133 -7.11 11.99 13.72
N GLU A 134 -6.89 11.29 14.83
CA GLU A 134 -6.87 9.83 14.92
C GLU A 134 -8.25 9.34 15.37
N ARG A 135 -8.85 8.40 14.62
CA ARG A 135 -10.19 7.87 14.90
C ARG A 135 -10.20 6.35 14.75
N ARG A 136 -10.65 5.63 15.79
CA ARG A 136 -10.81 4.16 15.73
C ARG A 136 -12.19 3.79 15.20
N VAL A 137 -12.24 2.97 14.15
CA VAL A 137 -13.48 2.51 13.52
C VAL A 137 -13.35 1.03 13.19
N GLY A 138 -14.18 0.18 13.80
CA GLY A 138 -14.23 -1.24 13.45
C GLY A 138 -12.91 -2.01 13.64
N GLY A 139 -12.09 -1.64 14.63
CA GLY A 139 -10.77 -2.24 14.88
C GLY A 139 -9.62 -1.59 14.10
N GLU A 140 -9.92 -0.76 13.10
CA GLU A 140 -8.95 -0.01 12.33
C GLU A 140 -8.73 1.39 12.92
N LEU A 141 -7.51 1.90 12.81
CA LEU A 141 -7.16 3.28 13.13
C LEU A 141 -7.14 4.11 11.85
N GLN A 142 -7.97 5.14 11.77
CA GLN A 142 -8.01 6.08 10.66
C GLN A 142 -7.25 7.35 11.01
N PHE A 143 -6.38 7.77 10.09
CA PHE A 143 -5.64 9.03 10.20
C PHE A 143 -6.26 10.05 9.25
N ILE A 144 -6.88 11.08 9.83
CA ILE A 144 -7.57 12.14 9.10
C ILE A 144 -6.71 13.40 9.16
N GLY A 145 -6.17 13.83 8.02
CA GLY A 145 -5.48 15.11 7.93
C GLY A 145 -6.48 16.25 7.98
N LEU A 146 -6.17 17.29 8.75
CA LEU A 146 -6.98 18.50 8.89
C LEU A 146 -6.36 19.62 8.06
N PHE A 147 -7.12 20.21 7.16
CA PHE A 147 -6.65 21.18 6.17
C PHE A 147 -7.50 22.45 6.18
N GLU A 148 -6.89 23.59 5.91
CA GLU A 148 -7.62 24.86 5.73
C GLU A 148 -8.50 24.88 4.47
N ARG A 149 -8.19 24.02 3.49
CA ARG A 149 -8.85 24.00 2.18
C ARG A 149 -9.25 22.58 1.80
N SER A 150 -10.33 22.45 1.04
CA SER A 150 -10.84 21.16 0.57
C SER A 150 -10.05 20.53 -0.56
N ARG A 151 -9.25 21.34 -1.29
CA ARG A 151 -8.42 20.89 -2.40
C ARG A 151 -6.96 21.26 -2.18
N PRO A 152 -6.02 20.38 -2.54
CA PRO A 152 -4.62 20.72 -2.51
C PRO A 152 -4.36 21.86 -3.52
N SER A 153 -3.55 22.84 -3.12
CA SER A 153 -3.15 23.92 -4.03
C SER A 153 -2.42 23.34 -5.24
N ALA A 154 -2.96 23.57 -6.45
CA ALA A 154 -2.38 23.07 -7.70
C ALA A 154 -1.04 23.74 -8.04
N SER A 155 -0.76 24.90 -7.44
CA SER A 155 0.46 25.67 -7.61
C SER A 155 1.25 25.71 -6.30
N VAL A 156 2.25 24.86 -6.21
CA VAL A 156 3.42 25.15 -5.39
C VAL A 156 4.57 25.14 -6.37
N GLU A 157 4.88 26.32 -6.91
CA GLU A 157 6.29 26.63 -7.16
C GLU A 157 7.02 26.29 -5.86
N PRO A 158 8.02 25.39 -5.89
CA PRO A 158 8.76 25.08 -4.67
C PRO A 158 9.27 26.40 -4.10
N PRO A 159 9.10 26.68 -2.79
CA PRO A 159 9.74 27.85 -2.20
C PRO A 159 11.21 27.76 -2.56
N ALA A 160 11.71 28.76 -3.31
CA ALA A 160 13.04 28.76 -3.90
C ALA A 160 14.03 28.19 -2.88
N SER A 161 14.51 26.99 -3.16
CA SER A 161 15.52 26.33 -2.36
C SER A 161 16.72 27.27 -2.32
N LYS A 162 17.04 27.83 -1.14
CA LYS A 162 18.19 28.72 -0.90
C LYS A 162 19.56 28.03 -1.11
N TYR A 163 19.59 26.90 -1.79
CA TYR A 163 20.78 26.16 -2.19
C TYR A 163 20.70 25.93 -3.69
N SER A 164 21.19 26.90 -4.45
CA SER A 164 21.42 26.76 -5.88
C SER A 164 22.79 26.10 -6.06
N VAL A 165 22.81 24.82 -6.41
CA VAL A 165 23.99 24.20 -7.01
C VAL A 165 23.96 24.58 -8.49
N PRO A 166 24.98 25.28 -9.02
CA PRO A 166 24.96 25.69 -10.42
C PRO A 166 24.96 24.46 -11.33
N PRO A 167 24.18 24.47 -12.42
CA PRO A 167 24.17 23.37 -13.38
C PRO A 167 25.57 23.23 -14.03
N PRO A 168 26.02 22.01 -14.36
CA PRO A 168 27.22 21.82 -15.15
C PRO A 168 27.06 22.54 -16.50
N ALA A 169 28.13 23.19 -16.95
CA ALA A 169 28.15 24.00 -18.16
C ALA A 169 27.65 23.18 -19.37
N PRO A 170 26.86 23.77 -20.28
CA PRO A 170 26.38 23.06 -21.45
C PRO A 170 27.54 22.73 -22.38
N GLU A 171 27.72 21.44 -22.66
CA GLU A 171 28.47 20.99 -23.83
C GLU A 171 27.80 21.57 -25.09
N LYS A 172 28.63 22.20 -25.92
CA LYS A 172 28.24 22.84 -27.17
C LYS A 172 27.50 21.83 -28.05
N ARG A 173 26.20 22.05 -28.27
CA ARG A 173 25.47 21.44 -29.38
C ARG A 173 25.87 22.13 -30.66
N GLU A 174 26.54 21.37 -31.52
CA GLU A 174 26.77 21.71 -32.91
C GLU A 174 25.46 21.53 -33.68
N SER A 175 24.93 22.68 -34.10
CA SER A 175 24.09 22.99 -35.27
C SER A 175 23.40 21.84 -36.03
N ALA A 176 22.08 21.92 -36.11
CA ALA A 176 21.29 21.36 -37.21
C ALA A 176 20.95 22.46 -38.24
N PRO A 177 20.84 22.17 -39.55
CA PRO A 177 20.19 23.06 -40.51
C PRO A 177 18.69 22.76 -40.70
N PRO A 178 17.89 23.73 -41.21
CA PRO A 178 16.43 23.70 -41.18
C PRO A 178 15.79 23.18 -42.47
N GLY A 179 14.60 22.57 -42.37
CA GLY A 179 13.83 22.17 -43.54
C GLY A 179 12.35 21.86 -43.25
N ALA A 180 11.51 22.81 -43.68
CA ALA A 180 10.17 22.66 -44.27
C ALA A 180 8.99 22.06 -43.46
N ALA A 181 8.05 22.96 -43.15
CA ALA A 181 6.59 22.88 -43.30
C ALA A 181 5.92 21.53 -43.65
N ARG A 182 4.82 21.20 -42.94
CA ARG A 182 3.44 21.15 -43.53
C ARG A 182 2.34 20.58 -42.60
N THR A 183 1.22 21.32 -42.58
CA THR A 183 -0.22 20.91 -42.50
C THR A 183 -0.79 19.99 -41.41
N ARG A 184 -1.75 20.58 -40.66
CA ARG A 184 -3.00 20.00 -40.10
C ARG A 184 -3.86 19.31 -41.19
N PRO A 185 -4.80 18.36 -40.89
CA PRO A 185 -6.02 18.66 -40.13
C PRO A 185 -6.66 17.55 -39.26
N SER A 186 -7.59 18.04 -38.42
CA SER A 186 -8.76 17.42 -37.77
C SER A 186 -9.16 15.99 -38.14
N GLN A 187 -9.60 15.21 -37.14
CA GLN A 187 -10.96 14.66 -37.11
C GLN A 187 -11.34 14.11 -35.71
N ARG A 188 -12.52 14.55 -35.27
CA ARG A 188 -13.39 13.99 -34.22
C ARG A 188 -14.42 13.09 -34.93
N PRO A 189 -15.00 12.07 -34.30
CA PRO A 189 -16.40 12.25 -33.91
C PRO A 189 -16.84 11.57 -32.59
N GLU A 190 -18.01 12.01 -32.14
CA GLU A 190 -18.77 11.62 -30.95
C GLU A 190 -19.70 10.40 -31.18
N HIS A 191 -20.36 9.97 -30.07
CA HIS A 191 -21.50 9.04 -29.88
C HIS A 191 -21.12 7.69 -29.22
N ARG A 192 -21.86 7.08 -28.27
CA ARG A 192 -23.22 7.26 -27.73
C ARG A 192 -23.35 6.55 -26.36
N ALA A 193 -24.47 6.78 -25.69
CA ALA A 193 -24.85 6.44 -24.32
C ALA A 193 -25.33 4.98 -24.06
N ASP A 194 -25.54 4.74 -22.75
CA ASP A 194 -26.40 3.77 -22.05
C ASP A 194 -25.95 2.32 -21.87
N THR A 195 -25.76 1.89 -20.61
CA THR A 195 -26.74 1.09 -19.82
C THR A 195 -26.09 0.64 -18.50
N GLN A 196 -26.69 0.97 -17.36
CA GLN A 196 -26.23 0.62 -16.01
C GLN A 196 -27.14 -0.48 -15.41
N PRO A 197 -26.62 -1.62 -14.91
CA PRO A 197 -27.38 -2.53 -14.06
C PRO A 197 -27.11 -2.30 -12.55
N PRO A 198 -28.05 -2.70 -11.67
CA PRO A 198 -28.10 -2.29 -10.25
C PRO A 198 -27.13 -3.08 -9.35
N PRO A 199 -26.85 -2.59 -8.12
CA PRO A 199 -25.93 -3.24 -7.19
C PRO A 199 -26.58 -4.46 -6.50
N ARG A 200 -25.89 -5.61 -6.51
CA ARG A 200 -26.19 -6.75 -5.64
C ARG A 200 -25.33 -6.70 -4.38
N ALA A 201 -25.97 -6.94 -3.25
CA ALA A 201 -25.38 -6.99 -1.91
C ALA A 201 -24.91 -8.41 -1.53
N TYR A 202 -24.04 -8.43 -0.50
CA TYR A 202 -23.61 -9.51 0.40
C TYR A 202 -22.36 -10.37 0.10
N ARG A 203 -21.33 -10.06 0.93
CA ARG A 203 -20.42 -10.91 1.73
C ARG A 203 -20.37 -12.42 1.42
N SER A 204 -19.14 -12.90 1.19
CA SER A 204 -18.67 -14.21 1.66
C SER A 204 -17.23 -14.09 2.16
N ILE A 205 -16.96 -14.75 3.28
CA ILE A 205 -15.64 -14.89 3.92
C ILE A 205 -14.79 -15.82 3.04
N PRO A 206 -13.48 -15.56 2.84
CA PRO A 206 -12.65 -16.40 1.97
C PRO A 206 -12.48 -17.83 2.54
N PRO A 207 -12.35 -18.84 1.67
CA PRO A 207 -12.25 -20.24 2.08
C PRO A 207 -10.92 -20.55 2.79
N ILE A 208 -11.01 -21.25 3.92
CA ILE A 208 -9.85 -21.77 4.68
C ILE A 208 -9.61 -23.22 4.24
N LYS A 209 -8.43 -23.54 3.70
CA LYS A 209 -7.98 -24.93 3.49
C LYS A 209 -7.06 -25.34 4.65
N GLU A 210 -7.45 -26.41 5.35
CA GLU A 210 -6.62 -27.10 6.34
C GLU A 210 -5.73 -28.13 5.62
N LEU A 211 -4.41 -28.02 5.73
CA LEU A 211 -3.50 -29.08 5.31
C LEU A 211 -3.34 -30.09 6.45
N PHE A 212 -3.81 -31.31 6.23
CA PHE A 212 -3.48 -32.47 7.06
C PHE A 212 -2.24 -33.16 6.51
N GLU A 213 -1.25 -33.41 7.37
CA GLU A 213 -0.17 -34.35 7.08
C GLU A 213 -0.73 -35.79 7.10
N PRO A 214 -0.58 -36.59 6.03
CA PRO A 214 -0.90 -38.01 6.10
C PRO A 214 0.18 -38.73 6.91
N ARG A 215 -0.21 -39.32 8.04
CA ARG A 215 0.61 -40.31 8.76
C ARG A 215 0.73 -41.56 7.90
N GLY A 216 1.86 -41.68 7.18
CA GLY A 216 2.29 -42.94 6.59
C GLY A 216 2.74 -43.91 7.67
N SER A 217 1.99 -44.99 7.86
CA SER A 217 2.41 -46.15 8.64
C SER A 217 3.48 -46.96 7.89
N GLY A 218 4.57 -47.27 8.58
CA GLY A 218 5.35 -48.50 8.33
C GLY A 218 6.42 -48.44 7.24
N SER A 219 7.67 -48.22 7.65
CA SER A 219 8.83 -49.13 7.43
C SER A 219 10.13 -48.34 7.54
N ARG A 220 10.99 -48.79 8.45
CA ARG A 220 12.27 -48.19 8.85
C ARG A 220 13.38 -48.53 7.85
N PRO A 221 14.20 -47.55 7.43
CA PRO A 221 15.62 -47.76 7.16
C PRO A 221 16.51 -46.80 8.01
N PRO A 222 17.86 -46.94 8.01
CA PRO A 222 18.74 -46.69 9.16
C PRO A 222 18.98 -45.18 9.44
N PRO A 223 19.59 -44.80 10.59
CA PRO A 223 19.59 -43.41 11.05
C PRO A 223 20.48 -42.56 10.14
N ALA A 224 19.87 -41.84 9.22
CA ALA A 224 20.49 -40.65 8.64
C ALA A 224 20.61 -39.63 9.77
N THR A 225 21.87 -39.33 10.08
CA THR A 225 22.36 -38.12 10.75
C THR A 225 21.28 -37.05 10.90
N ILE A 226 20.99 -36.70 12.16
CA ILE A 226 20.30 -35.47 12.52
C ILE A 226 21.14 -34.33 11.93
N SER A 227 20.79 -33.89 10.72
CA SER A 227 21.23 -32.62 10.18
C SER A 227 20.53 -31.56 11.01
N THR A 228 21.19 -31.17 12.10
CA THR A 228 21.03 -29.85 12.71
C THR A 228 20.93 -28.84 11.58
N PRO A 229 19.85 -28.03 11.48
CA PRO A 229 19.75 -27.03 10.43
C PRO A 229 20.98 -26.11 10.57
N PRO A 230 21.76 -25.88 9.50
CA PRO A 230 22.94 -25.04 9.58
C PRO A 230 22.53 -23.65 10.09
N PRO A 231 23.29 -23.07 11.03
CA PRO A 231 22.98 -21.76 11.57
C PRO A 231 23.10 -20.72 10.45
N GLY A 232 21.98 -20.05 10.16
CA GLY A 232 21.94 -18.91 9.24
C GLY A 232 21.44 -19.22 7.83
N THR A 233 20.34 -19.97 7.65
CA THR A 233 19.62 -19.99 6.36
C THR A 233 19.16 -18.57 6.03
N LYS A 234 19.88 -17.92 5.10
CA LYS A 234 19.56 -16.59 4.61
C LYS A 234 18.17 -16.64 3.97
N LEU A 235 17.26 -15.83 4.49
CA LEU A 235 15.98 -15.61 3.86
C LEU A 235 16.20 -14.97 2.49
N ARG A 236 15.66 -15.59 1.45
CA ARG A 236 15.70 -15.10 0.08
C ARG A 236 14.31 -15.18 -0.56
N GLU A 237 14.12 -14.47 -1.65
CA GLU A 237 12.94 -14.70 -2.51
C GLU A 237 12.98 -16.15 -3.05
N PRO A 238 11.82 -16.81 -3.22
CA PRO A 238 11.78 -18.13 -3.82
C PRO A 238 12.35 -18.10 -5.24
N ALA A 239 13.03 -19.18 -5.62
CA ALA A 239 13.53 -19.30 -6.98
C ALA A 239 12.38 -19.14 -7.99
N ARG A 240 12.69 -18.52 -9.14
CA ARG A 240 11.71 -18.25 -10.20
C ARG A 240 10.92 -19.51 -10.59
N GLU A 241 11.59 -20.65 -10.69
CA GLU A 241 10.98 -21.95 -11.04
C GLU A 241 9.99 -22.44 -9.99
N ILE A 242 10.25 -22.16 -8.71
CA ILE A 242 9.39 -22.51 -7.58
C ILE A 242 8.16 -21.58 -7.54
N PHE A 243 8.34 -20.30 -7.88
CA PHE A 243 7.26 -19.31 -7.87
C PHE A 243 6.38 -19.32 -9.14
N LEU A 244 6.90 -19.81 -10.27
CA LEU A 244 6.23 -19.76 -11.58
C LEU A 244 4.82 -20.40 -11.59
N PRO A 245 4.56 -21.56 -10.97
CA PRO A 245 3.22 -22.14 -10.93
C PRO A 245 2.20 -21.24 -10.23
N VAL A 246 2.62 -20.58 -9.13
CA VAL A 246 1.79 -19.64 -8.37
C VAL A 246 1.49 -18.40 -9.20
N ALA A 247 2.51 -17.83 -9.84
CA ALA A 247 2.35 -16.69 -10.72
C ALA A 247 1.37 -17.00 -11.88
N THR A 248 1.47 -18.19 -12.46
CA THR A 248 0.59 -18.64 -13.55
C THR A 248 -0.86 -18.77 -13.07
N ALA A 249 -1.08 -19.40 -11.91
CA ALA A 249 -2.41 -19.53 -11.32
C ALA A 249 -3.01 -18.16 -10.93
N ALA A 250 -2.20 -17.25 -10.39
CA ALA A 250 -2.63 -15.90 -10.03
C ALA A 250 -3.01 -15.08 -11.27
N LEU A 251 -2.22 -15.15 -12.34
CA LEU A 251 -2.52 -14.48 -13.61
C LEU A 251 -3.78 -15.04 -14.28
N ALA A 252 -3.96 -16.35 -14.25
CA ALA A 252 -5.18 -16.98 -14.75
C ALA A 252 -6.41 -16.51 -13.97
N ALA A 253 -6.31 -16.43 -12.63
CA ALA A 253 -7.37 -15.90 -11.78
C ALA A 253 -7.68 -14.42 -12.08
N LEU A 254 -6.66 -13.58 -12.23
CA LEU A 254 -6.82 -12.16 -12.56
C LEU A 254 -7.47 -11.96 -13.94
N THR A 255 -7.00 -12.70 -14.96
CA THR A 255 -7.55 -12.62 -16.32
C THR A 255 -9.02 -13.03 -16.35
N ARG A 256 -9.39 -14.06 -15.58
CA ARG A 256 -10.76 -14.57 -15.51
C ARG A 256 -11.71 -13.68 -14.71
N LEU A 257 -11.26 -13.18 -13.56
CA LEU A 257 -12.13 -12.52 -12.57
C LEU A 257 -12.06 -10.98 -12.62
N ALA A 258 -11.00 -10.43 -13.24
CA ALA A 258 -10.73 -8.99 -13.28
C ALA A 258 -10.08 -8.61 -14.62
N ASN A 259 -10.79 -8.85 -15.74
CA ASN A 259 -10.28 -8.48 -17.06
C ASN A 259 -9.97 -6.97 -17.14
N GLY A 260 -8.81 -6.63 -17.69
CA GLY A 260 -8.32 -5.25 -17.76
C GLY A 260 -7.89 -4.66 -16.41
N TYR A 261 -7.55 -5.49 -15.42
CA TYR A 261 -6.97 -5.01 -14.16
C TYR A 261 -5.75 -4.11 -14.39
N LYS A 262 -5.56 -3.12 -13.52
CA LYS A 262 -4.41 -2.20 -13.56
C LYS A 262 -3.24 -2.74 -12.75
N GLN A 263 -3.53 -3.41 -11.64
CA GLN A 263 -2.53 -3.99 -10.74
C GLN A 263 -3.16 -5.11 -9.91
N GLY A 264 -2.40 -6.17 -9.66
CA GLY A 264 -2.73 -7.24 -8.74
C GLY A 264 -1.72 -7.30 -7.59
N LEU A 265 -2.16 -7.77 -6.43
CA LEU A 265 -1.34 -8.09 -5.28
C LEU A 265 -1.74 -9.49 -4.80
N PHE A 266 -0.79 -10.41 -4.88
CA PHE A 266 -0.90 -11.73 -4.31
C PHE A 266 -0.15 -11.76 -2.97
N VAL A 267 -0.78 -12.28 -1.92
CA VAL A 267 -0.18 -12.38 -0.59
C VAL A 267 -0.40 -13.79 -0.04
N VAL A 268 0.67 -14.38 0.49
CA VAL A 268 0.64 -15.63 1.25
C VAL A 268 1.18 -15.34 2.64
N THR A 269 0.38 -15.67 3.65
CA THR A 269 0.79 -15.58 5.06
C THR A 269 0.81 -16.98 5.66
N LEU A 270 1.91 -17.30 6.33
CA LEU A 270 2.11 -18.51 7.11
C LEU A 270 1.94 -18.17 8.58
N ASP A 271 0.75 -18.46 9.10
CA ASP A 271 0.49 -18.33 10.52
C ASP A 271 0.96 -19.60 11.24
N ARG A 272 1.86 -19.42 12.20
CA ARG A 272 2.35 -20.48 13.08
C ARG A 272 1.64 -20.31 14.40
N ASP A 273 0.60 -21.11 14.61
CA ASP A 273 0.02 -21.25 15.93
C ASP A 273 1.10 -21.83 16.87
N ARG A 274 1.38 -21.13 17.98
CA ARG A 274 2.45 -21.50 18.92
C ARG A 274 2.18 -22.82 19.64
N SER A 275 0.95 -23.34 19.56
CA SER A 275 0.50 -24.52 20.32
C SER A 275 0.37 -25.81 19.51
N ALA A 276 0.55 -25.79 18.19
CA ALA A 276 0.40 -26.99 17.36
C ALA A 276 1.37 -26.98 16.17
N ASP A 277 1.84 -28.16 15.74
CA ASP A 277 2.59 -28.36 14.49
C ASP A 277 1.81 -27.96 13.21
N LYS A 278 0.60 -27.42 13.36
CA LYS A 278 -0.28 -27.00 12.28
C LYS A 278 0.12 -25.60 11.81
N ARG A 279 0.42 -25.48 10.52
CA ARG A 279 0.64 -24.19 9.84
C ARG A 279 -0.64 -23.80 9.11
N ARG A 280 -1.16 -22.62 9.40
CA ARG A 280 -2.30 -22.08 8.65
C ARG A 280 -1.78 -21.24 7.50
N ILE A 281 -2.21 -21.58 6.29
CA ILE A 281 -1.88 -20.82 5.08
C ILE A 281 -3.06 -19.92 4.78
N VAL A 282 -2.80 -18.61 4.70
CA VAL A 282 -3.78 -17.62 4.24
C VAL A 282 -3.31 -17.09 2.91
N VAL A 283 -4.12 -17.30 1.87
CA VAL A 283 -3.85 -16.80 0.52
C VAL A 283 -4.84 -15.67 0.23
N GLN A 284 -4.33 -14.53 -0.21
CA GLN A 284 -5.14 -13.39 -0.63
C GLN A 284 -4.74 -12.98 -2.03
N LEU A 285 -5.75 -12.68 -2.86
CA LEU A 285 -5.56 -12.06 -4.15
C LEU A 285 -6.38 -10.78 -4.18
N VAL A 286 -5.70 -9.65 -4.31
CA VAL A 286 -6.32 -8.32 -4.34
C VAL A 286 -6.00 -7.68 -5.69
N VAL A 287 -6.96 -6.97 -6.26
CA VAL A 287 -6.83 -6.36 -7.58
C VAL A 287 -7.33 -4.93 -7.57
N VAL A 288 -6.66 -4.07 -8.33
CA VAL A 288 -7.19 -2.79 -8.80
C VAL A 288 -7.77 -3.05 -10.17
N ASP A 289 -9.09 -3.06 -10.28
CA ASP A 289 -9.79 -3.39 -11.53
C ASP A 289 -9.64 -2.29 -12.60
N ALA A 290 -10.21 -2.51 -13.79
CA ALA A 290 -10.16 -1.56 -14.89
C ALA A 290 -10.73 -0.17 -14.50
N ALA A 291 -11.76 -0.15 -13.65
CA ALA A 291 -12.37 1.08 -13.13
C ALA A 291 -11.49 1.78 -12.09
N GLY A 292 -10.44 1.11 -11.59
CA GLY A 292 -9.56 1.61 -10.55
C GLY A 292 -10.05 1.29 -9.14
N ASN A 293 -11.05 0.42 -8.97
CA ASN A 293 -11.54 0.03 -7.66
C ASN A 293 -10.70 -1.11 -7.09
N LEU A 294 -10.46 -1.08 -5.77
CA LEU A 294 -9.84 -2.20 -5.07
C LEU A 294 -10.87 -3.29 -4.80
N ARG A 295 -10.56 -4.52 -5.20
CA ARG A 295 -11.39 -5.69 -4.97
C ARG A 295 -10.55 -6.83 -4.42
N ALA A 296 -11.04 -7.50 -3.38
CA ALA A 296 -10.55 -8.81 -3.01
C ALA A 296 -11.19 -9.84 -3.96
N LEU A 297 -10.37 -10.72 -4.51
CA LEU A 297 -10.80 -11.87 -5.30
C LEU A 297 -10.69 -13.10 -4.44
N ASP A 298 -11.69 -13.97 -4.50
CA ASP A 298 -11.61 -15.28 -3.88
C ASP A 298 -10.57 -16.13 -4.61
N PRO A 299 -9.48 -16.55 -3.95
CA PRO A 299 -8.45 -17.35 -4.58
C PRO A 299 -9.02 -18.71 -4.97
N ALA A 300 -8.82 -19.10 -6.23
CA ALA A 300 -9.24 -20.42 -6.72
C ALA A 300 -8.46 -21.53 -6.01
N ALA A 301 -9.05 -22.73 -5.94
CA ALA A 301 -8.42 -23.91 -5.32
C ALA A 301 -7.01 -24.15 -5.88
N ASP A 302 -6.82 -24.05 -7.19
CA ASP A 302 -5.54 -24.23 -7.89
C ASP A 302 -4.48 -23.22 -7.42
N LEU A 303 -4.86 -21.98 -7.12
CA LEU A 303 -3.95 -20.96 -6.61
C LEU A 303 -3.51 -21.28 -5.18
N ILE A 304 -4.43 -21.77 -4.35
CA ILE A 304 -4.12 -22.19 -2.98
C ILE A 304 -3.19 -23.42 -2.99
N ASP A 305 -3.46 -24.39 -3.86
CA ASP A 305 -2.66 -25.61 -3.99
C ASP A 305 -1.27 -25.30 -4.55
N ALA A 306 -1.16 -24.41 -5.54
CA ALA A 306 0.12 -23.91 -6.04
C ALA A 306 0.91 -23.19 -4.94
N ALA A 307 0.26 -22.36 -4.12
CA ALA A 307 0.91 -21.65 -3.02
C ALA A 307 1.45 -22.63 -1.96
N ALA A 308 0.68 -23.64 -1.59
CA ALA A 308 1.11 -24.70 -0.67
C ALA A 308 2.31 -25.49 -1.23
N ALA A 309 2.27 -25.86 -2.51
CA ALA A 309 3.36 -26.56 -3.18
C ALA A 309 4.64 -25.71 -3.24
N MET A 310 4.50 -24.40 -3.50
CA MET A 310 5.61 -23.44 -3.50
C MET A 310 6.27 -23.35 -2.12
N ILE A 311 5.49 -23.25 -1.04
CA ILE A 311 6.02 -23.21 0.34
C ILE A 311 6.88 -24.44 0.64
N GLU A 312 6.39 -25.63 0.26
CA GLU A 312 7.10 -26.88 0.51
C GLU A 312 8.35 -27.04 -0.38
N ALA A 313 8.27 -26.61 -1.63
CA ALA A 313 9.40 -26.63 -2.56
C ALA A 313 10.50 -25.64 -2.13
N ASP A 314 10.12 -24.42 -1.74
CA ASP A 314 11.05 -23.39 -1.28
C ASP A 314 11.76 -23.78 0.02
N ARG A 315 11.05 -24.46 0.93
CA ARG A 315 11.65 -25.08 2.12
C ARG A 315 12.64 -26.19 1.77
N ARG A 316 12.31 -27.05 0.80
CA ARG A 316 13.19 -28.12 0.32
C ARG A 316 14.43 -27.58 -0.38
N ASP A 317 14.32 -26.43 -1.03
CA ASP A 317 15.43 -25.69 -1.63
C ASP A 317 16.35 -25.01 -0.59
N GLY A 318 16.06 -25.18 0.70
CA GLY A 318 16.87 -24.65 1.79
C GLY A 318 16.70 -23.15 2.00
N ASN A 319 15.57 -22.57 1.58
CA ASN A 319 15.23 -21.20 1.94
C ASN A 319 14.89 -21.09 3.43
N GLY A 320 15.21 -19.95 4.03
CA GLY A 320 14.82 -19.64 5.40
C GLY A 320 13.30 -19.60 5.56
N PRO A 321 12.75 -19.90 6.74
CA PRO A 321 11.31 -19.86 6.95
C PRO A 321 10.80 -18.42 6.95
N TRP A 322 10.18 -18.00 5.85
CA TRP A 322 9.41 -16.76 5.80
C TRP A 322 8.05 -16.92 6.47
N ARG A 323 7.48 -15.79 6.89
CA ARG A 323 6.11 -15.69 7.41
C ARG A 323 5.17 -15.10 6.39
N LYS A 324 5.66 -14.24 5.50
CA LYS A 324 4.85 -13.61 4.49
C LYS A 324 5.59 -13.50 3.17
N LEU A 325 4.87 -13.79 2.09
CA LEU A 325 5.30 -13.53 0.73
C LEU A 325 4.26 -12.64 0.07
N SER A 326 4.70 -11.56 -0.57
CA SER A 326 3.84 -10.73 -1.40
C SER A 326 4.39 -10.60 -2.80
N ALA A 327 3.55 -10.74 -3.82
CA ALA A 327 3.91 -10.54 -5.21
C ALA A 327 3.02 -9.49 -5.85
N ARG A 328 3.61 -8.39 -6.32
CA ARG A 328 2.93 -7.36 -7.10
C ARG A 328 2.91 -7.77 -8.56
N ILE A 329 1.72 -7.78 -9.14
CA ILE A 329 1.45 -8.22 -10.50
C ILE A 329 1.03 -7.00 -11.32
N THR A 330 1.88 -6.55 -12.25
CA THR A 330 1.54 -5.43 -13.14
C THR A 330 1.39 -5.96 -14.56
N PRO A 331 0.23 -5.75 -15.23
CA PRO A 331 0.03 -6.21 -16.59
C PRO A 331 0.96 -5.47 -17.55
N LYS A 332 1.38 -6.16 -18.60
CA LYS A 332 2.15 -5.60 -19.71
C LYS A 332 1.27 -5.46 -20.96
N PRO A 333 1.60 -4.54 -21.89
CA PRO A 333 0.85 -4.36 -23.14
C PRO A 333 0.84 -5.60 -24.05
N ASP A 334 1.83 -6.48 -23.92
CA ASP A 334 1.96 -7.73 -24.68
C ASP A 334 1.09 -8.88 -24.13
N GLY A 335 0.27 -8.61 -23.10
CA GLY A 335 -0.53 -9.63 -22.41
C GLY A 335 0.23 -10.39 -21.32
N GLY A 336 1.51 -10.09 -21.10
CA GLY A 336 2.30 -10.59 -19.98
C GLY A 336 2.07 -9.81 -18.69
N ALA A 337 2.89 -10.10 -17.68
CA ALA A 337 2.95 -9.31 -16.45
C ALA A 337 4.38 -9.21 -15.89
N THR A 338 4.67 -8.14 -15.16
CA THR A 338 5.83 -8.08 -14.26
C THR A 338 5.42 -8.52 -12.85
N LEU A 339 6.35 -9.21 -12.19
CA LEU A 339 6.18 -9.76 -10.85
C LEU A 339 7.32 -9.23 -9.98
N ASN A 340 6.99 -8.49 -8.94
CA ASN A 340 7.95 -8.09 -7.90
C ASN A 340 7.58 -8.85 -6.63
N VAL A 341 8.48 -9.71 -6.16
CA VAL A 341 8.25 -10.60 -5.02
C VAL A 341 9.03 -10.06 -3.82
N ASP A 342 8.36 -9.96 -2.68
CA ASP A 342 8.95 -9.57 -1.41
C ASP A 342 8.67 -10.68 -0.38
N VAL A 343 9.67 -11.04 0.41
CA VAL A 343 9.56 -12.03 1.50
C VAL A 343 9.89 -11.40 2.85
N LEU A 344 9.14 -11.77 3.89
CA LEU A 344 9.24 -11.27 5.26
C LEU A 344 9.23 -12.41 6.27
#